data_AF-A0A831UUZ6-F1
#
_entry.id   AF-A0A831UUZ6-F1
#
_cell.length_a   1.000
_cell.length_b   1.000
_cell.length_c   1.000
_cell.angle_alpha   90.00
_cell.angle_beta   90.00
_cell.angle_gamma   90.00
#
_symmetry.space_group_name_H-M   'P 1'
#
loop_
_entity.id
_entity.type
_entity.pdbx_description
1 polymer ?
#
loop_
_entity_poly.entity_id
_entity_poly.type
_entity_poly.pdbx_seq_one_letter_code
_entity_poly.pdbx_strand_id
1 'polypeptide(L)'
;MTRCRWCGMESRDPNVCEWCRRDMRTGNFVQGYRPPTQPAAPNPPTANTPASSQPTVQGAQPLYDYSRPATPAQTPQQGDQIRFLYEVSEGFPFWVRVERFLGVVLPLTAINVLLLWQKPEWSFWTNALYFFLVGLWLPGSHLVGRFDDFDEYRDIAIVLLLNLLCCGNPVVVFALYGLTLLGLWLITRADINWSLLGVYGVYMILMLFFNLVLILVDYADIADALTVGIAFAPIFPLLALFAGWFFGGLVRPEYG
;
A
#
# COMPACT_ATOMS: atom_id res chain seq x y z
N MET A 1 14.55 -7.12 31.38
CA MET A 1 13.70 -6.34 30.46
C MET A 1 13.11 -7.32 29.49
N THR A 2 11.82 -7.17 29.16
CA THR A 2 11.07 -8.15 28.36
C THR A 2 10.71 -7.52 27.03
N ARG A 3 11.07 -8.16 25.92
CA ARG A 3 10.73 -7.66 24.59
C ARG A 3 9.23 -7.86 24.33
N CYS A 4 8.51 -6.77 24.04
CA CYS A 4 7.09 -6.83 23.76
C CYS A 4 6.85 -7.44 22.36
N ARG A 5 6.06 -8.51 22.29
CA ARG A 5 5.69 -9.16 21.02
C ARG A 5 4.79 -8.29 20.13
N TRP A 6 4.11 -7.30 20.69
CA TRP A 6 3.11 -6.48 20.00
C TRP A 6 3.70 -5.22 19.34
N CYS A 7 4.68 -4.57 19.98
CA CYS A 7 5.33 -3.36 19.45
C CYS A 7 6.84 -3.51 19.23
N GLY A 8 7.42 -4.66 19.56
CA GLY A 8 8.84 -4.97 19.34
C GLY A 8 9.83 -4.30 20.30
N MET A 9 9.37 -3.34 21.13
CA MET A 9 10.20 -2.60 22.08
C MET A 9 10.44 -3.37 23.39
N GLU A 10 11.57 -3.13 24.02
CA GLU A 10 11.88 -3.67 25.35
C GLU A 10 11.12 -2.88 26.42
N SER A 11 10.34 -3.61 27.24
CA SER A 11 9.63 -3.07 28.40
C SER A 11 10.35 -3.45 29.69
N ARG A 12 10.35 -2.54 30.66
CA ARG A 12 10.77 -2.86 32.03
C ARG A 12 9.75 -3.67 32.81
N ASP A 13 8.47 -3.51 32.50
CA ASP A 13 7.39 -4.23 33.17
C ASP A 13 7.13 -5.59 32.48
N PRO A 14 7.10 -6.70 33.23
CA PRO A 14 6.90 -8.04 32.67
C PRO A 14 5.45 -8.32 32.24
N ASN A 15 4.48 -7.55 32.73
CA ASN A 15 3.05 -7.81 32.50
C ASN A 15 2.45 -6.86 31.47
N VAL A 16 2.87 -5.60 31.42
CA VAL A 16 2.35 -4.59 30.48
C VAL A 16 3.50 -3.92 29.74
N CYS A 17 3.36 -3.72 28.44
CA CYS A 17 4.34 -2.94 27.70
C CYS A 17 4.13 -1.45 27.93
N GLU A 18 5.15 -0.75 28.44
CA GLU A 18 5.09 0.70 28.70
C GLU A 18 4.85 1.54 27.44
N TRP A 19 5.26 1.03 26.28
CA TRP A 19 5.17 1.74 25.02
C TRP A 19 3.82 1.62 24.32
N CYS A 20 3.24 0.41 24.27
CA CYS A 20 1.96 0.17 23.61
C CYS A 20 0.80 -0.04 24.58
N ARG A 21 1.06 -0.02 25.89
CA ARG A 21 0.10 -0.21 27.00
C ARG A 21 -0.76 -1.46 26.87
N ARG A 22 -0.19 -2.51 26.25
CA ARG A 22 -0.82 -3.81 26.10
C ARG A 22 -0.27 -4.80 27.10
N ASP A 23 -1.14 -5.65 27.60
CA ASP A 23 -0.76 -6.82 28.37
C ASP A 23 0.13 -7.73 27.51
N MET A 24 1.28 -8.12 28.04
CA MET A 24 2.30 -8.91 27.35
C MET A 24 1.81 -10.32 26.97
N ARG A 25 0.84 -10.86 27.70
CA ARG A 25 0.31 -12.22 27.54
C ARG A 25 -0.94 -12.24 26.67
N THR A 26 -1.84 -11.27 26.85
CA THR A 26 -3.15 -11.27 26.18
C THR A 26 -3.23 -10.29 25.00
N GLY A 27 -2.38 -9.26 24.95
CA GLY A 27 -2.42 -8.21 23.93
C GLY A 27 -3.53 -7.17 24.13
N ASN A 28 -4.35 -7.34 25.16
CA ASN A 28 -5.41 -6.40 25.50
C ASN A 28 -4.83 -5.07 25.97
N PHE A 29 -5.48 -3.98 25.57
CA PHE A 29 -5.08 -2.63 26.00
C PHE A 29 -5.47 -2.39 27.45
N VAL A 30 -4.50 -1.99 28.27
CA VAL A 30 -4.69 -1.73 29.70
C VAL A 30 -4.83 -0.22 29.92
N GLN A 31 -6.06 0.22 30.19
CA GLN A 31 -6.32 1.62 30.56
C GLN A 31 -5.82 1.91 31.98
N GLY A 32 -5.22 3.08 32.17
CA GLY A 32 -4.74 3.53 33.49
C GLY A 32 -3.36 3.00 33.91
N TYR A 33 -2.63 2.32 33.01
CA TYR A 33 -1.27 1.88 33.30
C TYR A 33 -0.32 3.05 33.59
N ARG A 34 0.36 3.00 34.75
CA ARG A 34 1.47 3.88 35.10
C ARG A 34 2.72 3.01 35.26
N PRO A 35 3.84 3.34 34.60
CA PRO A 35 5.06 2.57 34.76
C PRO A 35 5.54 2.64 36.22
N PRO A 36 6.07 1.54 36.77
CA PRO A 36 6.54 1.52 38.16
C PRO A 36 7.70 2.52 38.34
N THR A 37 7.48 3.53 39.19
CA THR A 37 8.55 4.38 39.76
C THR A 37 9.37 3.55 40.77
N GLN A 38 10.69 3.72 40.72
CA GLN A 38 11.73 2.94 41.43
C GLN A 38 11.41 2.58 42.90
N PRO A 39 11.87 1.41 43.40
CA PRO A 39 12.05 1.20 44.83
C PRO A 39 13.20 2.06 45.36
N ALA A 40 12.93 2.80 46.44
CA ALA A 40 13.92 3.57 47.19
C ALA A 40 14.99 2.64 47.81
N ALA A 41 16.25 3.03 47.69
CA ALA A 41 17.36 2.42 48.44
C ALA A 41 17.42 3.00 49.88
N PRO A 42 18.00 2.28 50.87
CA PRO A 42 17.79 2.51 52.31
C PRO A 42 18.70 3.62 52.88
N ASN A 43 18.15 4.44 53.78
CA ASN A 43 18.87 5.43 54.61
C ASN A 43 19.79 4.79 55.66
N PRO A 44 20.83 5.51 56.14
CA PRO A 44 20.83 6.00 57.55
C PRO A 44 21.61 7.33 57.78
N PRO A 45 21.77 7.89 59.01
CA PRO A 45 20.75 8.47 59.88
C PRO A 45 21.01 9.94 60.33
N THR A 46 19.97 10.57 60.90
CA THR A 46 19.92 11.70 61.87
C THR A 46 20.35 13.13 61.48
N ALA A 47 19.41 14.09 61.49
CA ALA A 47 19.20 15.09 62.57
C ALA A 47 18.14 16.16 62.16
N ASN A 48 17.48 16.75 63.16
CA ASN A 48 16.25 17.54 63.09
C ASN A 48 16.38 19.00 62.58
N THR A 49 15.20 19.59 62.27
CA THR A 49 14.79 21.02 62.28
C THR A 49 14.96 21.89 61.01
N PRO A 50 14.10 22.93 60.81
CA PRO A 50 13.45 23.19 59.52
C PRO A 50 13.75 24.56 58.87
N ALA A 51 13.19 24.73 57.67
CA ALA A 51 12.91 25.95 56.90
C ALA A 51 13.95 26.45 55.89
N SER A 52 13.43 26.58 54.66
CA SER A 52 13.78 27.40 53.48
C SER A 52 15.20 27.98 53.33
N SER A 53 15.86 27.61 52.23
CA SER A 53 16.40 28.55 51.21
C SER A 53 17.14 27.76 50.13
N GLN A 54 16.81 28.01 48.85
CA GLN A 54 17.68 27.80 47.68
C GLN A 54 19.02 28.58 47.84
N PRO A 55 20.10 28.39 47.03
CA PRO A 55 20.13 27.81 45.66
C PRO A 55 21.32 26.89 45.29
N THR A 56 21.23 26.31 44.07
CA THR A 56 22.31 25.95 43.10
C THR A 56 23.16 24.68 43.37
N VAL A 57 23.55 23.78 42.44
CA VAL A 57 23.88 23.88 41.00
C VAL A 57 23.81 22.50 40.26
N GLN A 58 23.24 22.53 39.03
CA GLN A 58 23.48 21.75 37.76
C GLN A 58 23.37 20.22 37.63
N GLY A 59 22.61 19.84 36.57
CA GLY A 59 22.62 18.52 35.92
C GLY A 59 21.56 18.35 34.82
N ALA A 60 21.52 19.28 33.86
CA ALA A 60 20.79 19.37 32.58
C ALA A 60 19.75 18.28 32.16
N GLN A 61 18.48 18.71 32.02
CA GLN A 61 17.57 18.29 30.94
C GLN A 61 16.88 19.53 30.36
N PRO A 62 16.73 19.70 29.03
CA PRO A 62 15.95 20.81 28.50
C PRO A 62 14.45 20.51 28.65
N LEU A 63 13.81 21.29 29.51
CA LEU A 63 12.36 21.43 29.64
C LEU A 63 11.87 22.30 28.47
N TYR A 64 10.94 21.79 27.66
CA TYR A 64 10.33 22.58 26.58
C TYR A 64 9.39 23.62 27.19
N ASP A 65 9.69 24.91 26.97
CA ASP A 65 8.87 26.06 27.36
C ASP A 65 7.92 26.42 26.20
N TYR A 66 6.61 26.43 26.48
CA TYR A 66 5.54 26.64 25.50
C TYR A 66 5.22 28.14 25.22
N SER A 67 6.08 29.07 25.64
CA SER A 67 5.72 30.49 25.74
C SER A 67 6.32 31.43 24.69
N ARG A 68 6.88 30.95 23.56
CA ARG A 68 7.58 31.81 22.58
C ARG A 68 6.97 31.78 21.17
N PRO A 69 6.81 32.94 20.48
CA PRO A 69 6.33 32.97 19.10
C PRO A 69 7.33 32.28 18.15
N ALA A 70 6.79 31.52 17.20
CA ALA A 70 7.54 30.68 16.27
C ALA A 70 8.40 31.50 15.30
N THR A 71 9.70 31.23 15.29
CA THR A 71 10.61 31.49 14.16
C THR A 71 10.98 30.12 13.57
N PRO A 72 10.92 29.92 12.25
CA PRO A 72 10.87 28.57 11.68
C PRO A 72 12.25 27.90 11.73
N ALA A 73 12.40 26.92 12.63
CA ALA A 73 13.48 25.95 12.57
C ALA A 73 13.06 24.81 11.62
N GLN A 74 13.95 24.53 10.67
CA GLN A 74 13.81 23.62 9.54
C GLN A 74 13.16 22.29 9.91
N THR A 75 12.04 22.00 9.25
CA THR A 75 11.32 20.73 9.29
C THR A 75 12.20 19.60 8.74
N PRO A 76 12.50 18.53 9.49
CA PRO A 76 12.89 17.27 8.90
C PRO A 76 11.65 16.68 8.20
N GLN A 77 11.79 16.41 6.91
CA GLN A 77 10.90 15.71 5.97
C GLN A 77 9.58 15.15 6.54
N GLN A 78 8.51 15.94 6.34
CA GLN A 78 7.12 15.57 6.56
C GLN A 78 6.67 14.35 5.72
N GLY A 79 7.41 13.99 4.65
CA GLY A 79 7.12 12.84 3.80
C GLY A 79 7.30 11.47 4.46
N ASP A 80 8.31 11.30 5.32
CA ASP A 80 8.56 10.01 5.99
C ASP A 80 7.56 9.76 7.12
N GLN A 81 7.10 10.81 7.78
CA GLN A 81 6.11 10.70 8.85
C GLN A 81 4.72 10.34 8.30
N ILE A 82 4.31 10.92 7.16
CA ILE A 82 3.05 10.56 6.48
C ILE A 82 3.08 9.11 5.98
N ARG A 83 4.23 8.66 5.47
CA ARG A 83 4.44 7.29 5.00
C ARG A 83 4.26 6.28 6.14
N PHE A 84 4.84 6.56 7.31
CA PHE A 84 4.72 5.69 8.48
C PHE A 84 3.28 5.61 9.03
N LEU A 85 2.53 6.73 9.04
CA LEU A 85 1.15 6.72 9.54
C LEU A 85 0.20 5.92 8.62
N TYR A 86 0.41 5.96 7.30
CA TYR A 86 -0.41 5.16 6.37
C TYR A 86 -0.04 3.66 6.42
N GLU A 87 1.25 3.35 6.62
CA GLU A 87 1.77 1.98 6.81
C GLU A 87 1.19 1.26 8.03
N VAL A 88 0.75 2.00 9.05
CA VAL A 88 0.12 1.45 10.25
C VAL A 88 -1.35 1.04 10.02
N SER A 89 -2.04 1.61 9.03
CA SER A 89 -3.46 1.26 8.77
C SER A 89 -3.65 -0.04 7.96
N GLU A 90 -2.64 -0.47 7.18
CA GLU A 90 -2.72 -1.66 6.31
C GLU A 90 -1.76 -2.80 6.70
N GLY A 91 -0.95 -2.63 7.75
CA GLY A 91 -0.16 -3.69 8.38
C GLY A 91 1.13 -4.13 7.68
N PHE A 92 1.42 -3.67 6.46
CA PHE A 92 2.66 -3.97 5.73
C PHE A 92 3.21 -2.77 4.92
N PRO A 93 4.55 -2.55 4.91
CA PRO A 93 5.15 -1.50 4.09
C PRO A 93 4.96 -1.78 2.59
N PHE A 94 4.90 -0.73 1.77
CA PHE A 94 4.62 -0.84 0.32
C PHE A 94 5.51 -1.87 -0.40
N TRP A 95 6.81 -1.89 -0.10
CA TRP A 95 7.75 -2.80 -0.73
C TRP A 95 7.48 -4.28 -0.43
N VAL A 96 6.99 -4.60 0.77
CA VAL A 96 6.62 -5.97 1.13
C VAL A 96 5.37 -6.42 0.37
N ARG A 97 4.45 -5.50 0.08
CA ARG A 97 3.28 -5.78 -0.77
C ARG A 97 3.68 -6.06 -2.22
N VAL A 98 4.59 -5.24 -2.76
CA VAL A 98 5.18 -5.45 -4.09
C VAL A 98 5.93 -6.80 -4.15
N GLU A 99 6.72 -7.13 -3.14
CA GLU A 99 7.44 -8.41 -3.07
C GLU A 99 6.47 -9.61 -3.07
N ARG A 100 5.40 -9.56 -2.26
CA ARG A 100 4.35 -10.58 -2.25
C ARG A 100 3.61 -10.69 -3.57
N PHE A 101 3.35 -9.55 -4.22
CA PHE A 101 2.76 -9.52 -5.54
C PHE A 101 3.69 -10.22 -6.56
N LEU A 102 4.94 -9.79 -6.64
CA LEU A 102 5.94 -10.36 -7.57
C LEU A 102 6.23 -11.83 -7.30
N GLY A 103 6.22 -12.27 -6.04
CA GLY A 103 6.45 -13.68 -5.67
C GLY A 103 5.48 -14.66 -6.34
N VAL A 104 4.26 -14.22 -6.68
CA VAL A 104 3.25 -15.04 -7.38
C VAL A 104 3.16 -14.66 -8.85
N VAL A 105 3.21 -13.36 -9.17
CA VAL A 105 3.04 -12.89 -10.55
C VAL A 105 4.22 -13.28 -11.43
N LEU A 106 5.47 -13.24 -10.94
CA LEU A 106 6.65 -13.59 -11.74
C LEU A 106 6.62 -15.05 -12.24
N PRO A 107 6.39 -16.08 -11.40
CA PRO A 107 6.27 -17.44 -11.90
C PRO A 107 5.06 -17.63 -12.83
N LEU A 108 3.92 -16.98 -12.56
CA LEU A 108 2.78 -16.98 -13.48
C LEU A 108 3.16 -16.38 -14.85
N THR A 109 3.94 -15.30 -14.85
CA THR A 109 4.42 -14.65 -16.08
C THR A 109 5.31 -15.60 -16.86
N ALA A 110 6.25 -16.28 -16.19
CA ALA A 110 7.13 -17.25 -16.82
C ALA A 110 6.33 -18.41 -17.47
N ILE A 111 5.31 -18.92 -16.77
CA ILE A 111 4.42 -19.96 -17.32
C ILE A 111 3.66 -19.44 -18.54
N ASN A 112 3.07 -18.23 -18.46
CA ASN A 112 2.33 -17.67 -19.58
C ASN A 112 3.25 -17.45 -20.79
N VAL A 113 4.46 -16.90 -20.59
CA VAL A 113 5.46 -16.74 -21.67
C VAL A 113 5.81 -18.08 -22.31
N LEU A 114 6.01 -19.14 -21.52
CA LEU A 114 6.31 -20.47 -22.04
C LEU A 114 5.15 -21.01 -22.90
N LEU A 115 3.89 -20.79 -22.46
CA LEU A 115 2.71 -21.16 -23.23
C LEU A 115 2.62 -20.37 -24.53
N LEU A 116 2.84 -19.06 -24.49
CA LEU A 116 2.86 -18.21 -25.69
C LEU A 116 3.97 -18.62 -26.66
N TRP A 117 5.12 -19.04 -26.15
CA TRP A 117 6.23 -19.52 -26.97
C TRP A 117 5.89 -20.83 -27.69
N GLN A 118 5.21 -21.76 -27.01
CA GLN A 118 4.86 -23.07 -27.59
C GLN A 118 3.61 -23.02 -28.47
N LYS A 119 2.63 -22.20 -28.08
CA LYS A 119 1.28 -22.13 -28.62
C LYS A 119 0.82 -20.67 -28.68
N PRO A 120 1.40 -19.85 -29.56
CA PRO A 120 1.04 -18.44 -29.66
C PRO A 120 -0.43 -18.26 -30.10
N GLU A 121 -1.02 -19.24 -30.79
CA GLU A 121 -2.44 -19.27 -31.12
C GLU A 121 -3.38 -19.28 -29.89
N TRP A 122 -2.86 -19.66 -28.71
CA TRP A 122 -3.62 -19.63 -27.46
C TRP A 122 -3.51 -18.30 -26.72
N SER A 123 -2.81 -17.32 -27.28
CA SER A 123 -2.55 -16.02 -26.65
C SER A 123 -3.79 -15.35 -26.09
N PHE A 124 -4.91 -15.44 -26.81
CA PHE A 124 -6.19 -14.93 -26.32
C PHE A 124 -6.59 -15.55 -24.98
N TRP A 125 -6.60 -16.89 -24.89
CA TRP A 125 -7.06 -17.63 -23.71
C TRP A 125 -6.06 -17.59 -22.56
N THR A 126 -4.77 -17.73 -22.86
CA THR A 126 -3.72 -17.77 -21.83
C THR A 126 -3.53 -16.40 -21.21
N ASN A 127 -3.58 -15.31 -22.00
CA ASN A 127 -3.56 -13.96 -21.46
C ASN A 127 -4.82 -13.68 -20.64
N ALA A 128 -6.02 -14.03 -21.12
CA ALA A 128 -7.25 -13.83 -20.34
C ALA A 128 -7.19 -14.55 -18.97
N LEU A 129 -6.76 -15.81 -18.95
CA LEU A 129 -6.58 -16.56 -17.71
C LEU A 129 -5.52 -15.93 -16.80
N TYR A 130 -4.38 -15.55 -17.38
CA TYR A 130 -3.29 -14.90 -16.64
C TYR A 130 -3.76 -13.59 -15.99
N PHE A 131 -4.42 -12.71 -16.74
CA PHE A 131 -4.92 -11.44 -16.21
C PHE A 131 -6.00 -11.65 -15.16
N PHE A 132 -6.86 -12.67 -15.31
CA PHE A 132 -7.79 -13.06 -14.26
C PHE A 132 -7.08 -13.44 -12.95
N LEU A 133 -6.04 -14.27 -13.03
CA LEU A 133 -5.26 -14.68 -11.85
C LEU A 133 -4.49 -13.53 -11.21
N VAL A 134 -3.92 -12.63 -12.02
CA VAL A 134 -3.29 -11.40 -11.53
C VAL A 134 -4.33 -10.51 -10.82
N GLY A 135 -5.49 -10.34 -11.43
CA GLY A 135 -6.61 -9.60 -10.85
C GLY A 135 -7.01 -10.17 -9.49
N LEU A 136 -7.16 -11.49 -9.41
CA LEU A 136 -7.47 -12.20 -8.17
C LEU A 136 -6.42 -11.95 -7.08
N TRP A 137 -5.15 -11.88 -7.45
CA TRP A 137 -4.03 -11.73 -6.51
C TRP A 137 -3.76 -10.27 -6.08
N LEU A 138 -4.09 -9.27 -6.89
CA LEU A 138 -3.92 -7.85 -6.56
C LEU A 138 -4.46 -7.46 -5.17
N PRO A 139 -5.72 -7.76 -4.81
CA PRO A 139 -6.24 -7.49 -3.47
C PRO A 139 -5.66 -8.43 -2.41
N GLY A 140 -5.32 -9.69 -2.77
CA GLY A 140 -4.68 -10.65 -1.87
C GLY A 140 -3.26 -10.26 -1.43
N SER A 141 -2.53 -9.56 -2.30
CA SER A 141 -1.20 -9.00 -2.02
C SER A 141 -1.24 -7.67 -1.25
N HIS A 142 -2.44 -7.13 -0.98
CA HIS A 142 -2.66 -5.80 -0.40
C HIS A 142 -2.11 -4.64 -1.24
N LEU A 143 -1.79 -4.88 -2.51
CA LEU A 143 -1.30 -3.84 -3.42
C LEU A 143 -2.43 -2.87 -3.82
N VAL A 144 -3.66 -3.38 -3.82
CA VAL A 144 -4.86 -2.71 -4.27
C VAL A 144 -5.97 -2.92 -3.22
N GLY A 145 -6.86 -1.93 -3.09
CA GLY A 145 -8.02 -2.00 -2.21
C GLY A 145 -9.05 -3.06 -2.64
N ARG A 146 -10.07 -3.24 -1.81
CA ARG A 146 -11.29 -3.95 -2.22
C ARG A 146 -12.16 -3.06 -3.09
N PHE A 147 -13.12 -3.71 -3.75
CA PHE A 147 -14.20 -3.09 -4.49
C PHE A 147 -15.32 -2.69 -3.52
N ASP A 148 -15.32 -1.47 -3.02
CA ASP A 148 -16.27 -1.05 -1.97
C ASP A 148 -17.07 0.23 -2.35
N ASP A 149 -16.63 1.02 -3.34
CA ASP A 149 -17.20 2.36 -3.60
C ASP A 149 -17.92 2.52 -4.95
N PHE A 150 -18.98 3.34 -4.98
CA PHE A 150 -19.69 3.69 -6.23
C PHE A 150 -18.83 4.46 -7.24
N ASP A 151 -17.89 5.27 -6.74
CA ASP A 151 -16.93 5.99 -7.57
C ASP A 151 -15.99 5.04 -8.34
N GLU A 152 -15.70 3.85 -7.79
CA GLU A 152 -14.91 2.82 -8.48
C GLU A 152 -15.61 2.31 -9.73
N TYR A 153 -16.93 2.04 -9.66
CA TYR A 153 -17.69 1.58 -10.84
C TYR A 153 -17.73 2.60 -11.96
N ARG A 154 -17.84 3.90 -11.63
CA ARG A 154 -17.76 4.99 -12.61
C ARG A 154 -16.39 4.96 -13.29
N ASP A 155 -15.32 4.93 -12.51
CA ASP A 155 -13.97 5.03 -13.05
C ASP A 155 -13.59 3.78 -13.86
N ILE A 156 -14.08 2.60 -13.48
CA ILE A 156 -13.95 1.37 -14.29
C ILE A 156 -14.73 1.49 -15.60
N ALA A 157 -15.95 2.02 -15.57
CA ALA A 157 -16.73 2.24 -16.78
C ALA A 157 -16.02 3.22 -17.73
N ILE A 158 -15.41 4.27 -17.18
CA ILE A 158 -14.55 5.21 -17.93
C ILE A 158 -13.36 4.45 -18.54
N VAL A 159 -12.61 3.67 -17.77
CA VAL A 159 -11.45 2.91 -18.28
C VAL A 159 -11.87 1.92 -19.37
N LEU A 160 -12.96 1.17 -19.18
CA LEU A 160 -13.48 0.23 -20.18
C LEU A 160 -13.90 0.96 -21.46
N LEU A 161 -14.59 2.09 -21.34
CA LEU A 161 -15.02 2.92 -22.46
C LEU A 161 -13.82 3.52 -23.19
N LEU A 162 -12.83 4.05 -22.47
CA LEU A 162 -11.58 4.54 -23.06
C LEU A 162 -10.81 3.40 -23.74
N ASN A 163 -10.75 2.21 -23.15
CA ASN A 163 -10.04 1.08 -23.76
C ASN A 163 -10.75 0.59 -25.04
N LEU A 164 -12.08 0.64 -25.06
CA LEU A 164 -12.88 0.36 -26.26
C LEU A 164 -12.66 1.44 -27.35
N LEU A 165 -12.67 2.72 -26.98
CA LEU A 165 -12.54 3.87 -27.89
C LEU A 165 -11.11 4.06 -28.40
N CYS A 166 -10.12 3.85 -27.55
CA CYS A 166 -8.69 3.96 -27.82
C CYS A 166 -8.05 2.59 -28.07
N CYS A 167 -8.89 1.62 -28.44
CA CYS A 167 -8.51 0.56 -29.38
C CYS A 167 -7.61 -0.53 -28.82
N GLY A 168 -7.52 -0.64 -27.50
CA GLY A 168 -6.60 -1.58 -26.88
C GLY A 168 -5.16 -1.08 -26.71
N ASN A 169 -4.80 0.14 -27.12
CA ASN A 169 -3.46 0.67 -26.83
C ASN A 169 -3.38 1.06 -25.34
N PRO A 170 -2.71 0.26 -24.50
CA PRO A 170 -2.78 0.44 -23.06
C PRO A 170 -2.09 1.73 -22.60
N VAL A 171 -1.13 2.25 -23.38
CA VAL A 171 -0.38 3.47 -23.06
C VAL A 171 -1.24 4.71 -23.30
N VAL A 172 -1.91 4.77 -24.45
CA VAL A 172 -2.79 5.89 -24.80
C VAL A 172 -3.95 5.97 -23.83
N VAL A 173 -4.58 4.82 -23.55
CA VAL A 173 -5.68 4.73 -22.58
C VAL A 173 -5.20 5.15 -21.18
N PHE A 174 -4.00 4.74 -20.76
CA PHE A 174 -3.44 5.12 -19.45
C PHE A 174 -3.24 6.63 -19.35
N ALA A 175 -2.68 7.24 -20.39
CA ALA A 175 -2.48 8.68 -20.44
C ALA A 175 -3.81 9.45 -20.43
N LEU A 176 -4.78 9.04 -21.26
CA LEU A 176 -6.10 9.68 -21.31
C LEU A 176 -6.89 9.49 -20.03
N TYR A 177 -6.81 8.31 -19.41
CA TYR A 177 -7.44 8.05 -18.11
C TYR A 177 -6.80 8.93 -17.01
N GLY A 178 -5.48 9.01 -16.96
CA GLY A 178 -4.77 9.90 -16.04
C GLY A 178 -5.14 11.39 -16.23
N LEU A 179 -5.27 11.83 -17.49
CA LEU A 179 -5.76 13.18 -17.80
C LEU A 179 -7.22 13.40 -17.38
N THR A 180 -8.06 12.38 -17.55
CA THR A 180 -9.47 12.43 -17.13
C THR A 180 -9.58 12.54 -15.61
N LEU A 181 -8.80 11.76 -14.86
CA LEU A 181 -8.71 11.86 -13.40
C LEU A 181 -8.20 13.23 -12.96
N LEU A 182 -7.15 13.75 -13.62
CA LEU A 182 -6.61 15.07 -13.30
C LEU A 182 -7.61 16.19 -13.61
N GLY A 183 -8.37 16.07 -14.70
CA GLY A 183 -9.45 16.99 -15.06
C GLY A 183 -10.60 16.95 -14.05
N LEU A 184 -11.04 15.76 -13.66
CA LEU A 184 -12.05 15.58 -12.61
C LEU A 184 -11.55 16.19 -11.29
N TRP A 185 -10.32 15.89 -10.88
CA TRP A 185 -9.72 16.48 -9.69
C TRP A 185 -9.67 18.01 -9.75
N LEU A 186 -9.32 18.62 -10.89
CA LEU A 186 -9.30 20.06 -11.06
C LEU A 186 -10.69 20.70 -10.94
N ILE A 187 -11.73 20.04 -11.45
CA ILE A 187 -13.10 20.59 -11.51
C ILE A 187 -13.87 20.32 -10.23
N THR A 188 -13.90 19.07 -9.78
CA THR A 188 -14.77 18.62 -8.69
C THR A 188 -14.03 18.50 -7.37
N ARG A 189 -12.68 18.63 -7.36
CA ARG A 189 -11.83 18.28 -6.21
C ARG A 189 -12.10 16.87 -5.70
N ALA A 190 -12.60 15.98 -6.56
CA ALA A 190 -12.84 14.59 -6.22
C ALA A 190 -11.53 13.87 -5.91
N ASP A 191 -11.59 12.89 -5.01
CA ASP A 191 -10.44 12.08 -4.66
C ASP A 191 -9.98 11.23 -5.84
N ILE A 192 -8.65 11.16 -6.01
CA ILE A 192 -8.04 10.35 -7.07
C ILE A 192 -8.02 8.90 -6.61
N ASN A 193 -8.58 8.03 -7.43
CA ASN A 193 -8.55 6.60 -7.17
C ASN A 193 -7.19 5.99 -7.53
N TRP A 194 -6.30 5.96 -6.54
CA TRP A 194 -4.96 5.35 -6.66
C TRP A 194 -4.99 3.84 -6.88
N SER A 195 -6.04 3.17 -6.37
CA SER A 195 -6.25 1.72 -6.48
C SER A 195 -6.41 1.32 -7.95
N LEU A 196 -7.37 1.95 -8.64
CA LEU A 196 -7.65 1.70 -10.05
C LEU A 196 -6.48 2.13 -10.95
N LEU A 197 -5.82 3.25 -10.64
CA LEU A 197 -4.62 3.69 -11.36
C LEU A 197 -3.49 2.66 -11.24
N GLY A 198 -3.30 2.06 -10.06
CA GLY A 198 -2.35 0.98 -9.82
C GLY A 198 -2.69 -0.29 -10.61
N VAL A 199 -3.95 -0.74 -10.54
CA VAL A 199 -4.45 -1.89 -11.33
C VAL A 199 -4.20 -1.68 -12.82
N TYR A 200 -4.54 -0.50 -13.32
CA TYR A 200 -4.40 -0.17 -14.73
C TYR A 200 -2.92 -0.01 -15.14
N GLY A 201 -2.06 0.48 -14.24
CA GLY A 201 -0.61 0.50 -14.45
C GLY A 201 -0.01 -0.90 -14.56
N VAL A 202 -0.42 -1.83 -13.69
CA VAL A 202 -0.01 -3.24 -13.76
C VAL A 202 -0.48 -3.87 -15.08
N TYR A 203 -1.73 -3.63 -15.46
CA TYR A 203 -2.27 -4.06 -16.75
C TYR A 203 -1.41 -3.58 -17.92
N MET A 204 -1.09 -2.28 -17.96
CA MET A 204 -0.32 -1.67 -19.04
C MET A 204 1.07 -2.29 -19.17
N ILE A 205 1.79 -2.45 -18.06
CA ILE A 205 3.14 -3.04 -18.07
C ILE A 205 3.11 -4.48 -18.59
N LEU A 206 2.19 -5.30 -18.07
CA LEU A 206 2.09 -6.71 -18.44
C LEU A 206 1.60 -6.88 -19.89
N MET A 207 0.67 -6.04 -20.34
CA MET A 207 0.17 -6.07 -21.71
C MET A 207 1.28 -5.70 -22.71
N LEU A 208 2.07 -4.66 -22.42
CA LEU A 208 3.23 -4.31 -23.24
C LEU A 208 4.25 -5.44 -23.28
N PHE A 209 4.50 -6.08 -22.15
CA PHE A 209 5.42 -7.20 -22.07
C PHE A 209 4.96 -8.41 -22.89
N PHE A 210 3.69 -8.81 -22.82
CA PHE A 210 3.20 -9.93 -23.63
C PHE A 210 3.08 -9.61 -25.12
N ASN A 211 2.70 -8.38 -25.48
CA ASN A 211 2.74 -7.94 -26.87
C ASN A 211 4.17 -8.01 -27.41
N LEU A 212 5.16 -7.56 -26.62
CA LEU A 212 6.57 -7.70 -26.97
C LEU A 212 6.94 -9.18 -27.19
N VAL A 213 6.56 -10.08 -26.29
CA VAL A 213 6.82 -11.54 -26.46
C VAL A 213 6.19 -12.08 -27.75
N LEU A 214 4.96 -11.69 -28.08
CA LEU A 214 4.30 -12.13 -29.31
C LEU A 214 4.97 -11.58 -30.57
N ILE A 215 5.45 -10.34 -30.53
CA ILE A 215 6.26 -9.74 -31.60
C ILE A 215 7.58 -10.50 -31.76
N LEU A 216 8.25 -10.87 -30.66
CA LEU A 216 9.50 -11.65 -30.69
C LEU A 216 9.31 -13.06 -31.27
N VAL A 217 8.13 -13.65 -31.15
CA VAL A 217 7.77 -14.96 -31.72
C VAL A 217 7.18 -14.82 -33.15
N ASP A 218 7.19 -13.61 -33.70
CA ASP A 218 6.66 -13.27 -35.04
C ASP A 218 5.17 -13.62 -35.20
N TYR A 219 4.43 -13.59 -34.10
CA TYR A 219 2.98 -13.87 -34.08
C TYR A 219 2.14 -12.59 -34.13
N ALA A 220 2.69 -11.46 -33.71
CA ALA A 220 2.03 -10.16 -33.74
C ALA A 220 2.91 -9.12 -34.43
N ASP A 221 2.30 -8.23 -35.21
CA ASP A 221 3.01 -7.13 -35.84
C ASP A 221 3.09 -5.91 -34.90
N ILE A 222 4.16 -5.14 -35.01
CA ILE A 222 4.34 -3.86 -34.32
C ILE A 222 3.23 -2.89 -34.74
N ALA A 223 2.78 -2.97 -36.00
CA ALA A 223 1.67 -2.16 -36.50
C ALA A 223 0.34 -2.46 -35.77
N ASP A 224 0.10 -3.73 -35.42
CA ASP A 224 -1.08 -4.15 -34.68
C ASP A 224 -1.02 -3.69 -33.20
N ALA A 225 0.19 -3.54 -32.65
CA ALA A 225 0.37 -3.01 -31.30
C ALA A 225 0.19 -1.49 -31.20
N LEU A 226 0.38 -0.75 -32.30
CA LEU A 226 0.29 0.73 -32.34
C LEU A 226 -1.00 1.25 -32.99
N THR A 227 -1.82 0.38 -33.57
CA THR A 227 -3.05 0.81 -34.26
C THR A 227 -4.06 1.41 -33.30
N VAL A 228 -4.69 2.50 -33.76
CA VAL A 228 -5.77 3.19 -33.05
C VAL A 228 -7.04 3.10 -33.93
N GLY A 229 -7.84 2.05 -33.75
CA GLY A 229 -9.23 1.90 -34.26
C GLY A 229 -10.09 0.92 -33.43
N ILE A 230 -11.43 0.93 -33.56
CA ILE A 230 -12.32 0.11 -32.71
C ILE A 230 -11.93 -1.38 -32.78
N ALA A 231 -11.51 -1.96 -31.65
CA ALA A 231 -11.09 -3.35 -31.54
C ALA A 231 -11.68 -4.02 -30.29
N PHE A 232 -12.41 -5.12 -30.48
CA PHE A 232 -13.06 -5.85 -29.38
C PHE A 232 -12.14 -6.86 -28.69
N ALA A 233 -11.17 -7.43 -29.40
CA ALA A 233 -10.25 -8.42 -28.83
C ALA A 233 -9.38 -7.92 -27.65
N PRO A 234 -8.82 -6.69 -27.65
CA PRO A 234 -7.94 -6.24 -26.57
C PRO A 234 -8.67 -5.86 -25.26
N ILE A 235 -10.01 -5.80 -25.25
CA ILE A 235 -10.78 -5.52 -24.04
C ILE A 235 -10.88 -6.74 -23.11
N PHE A 236 -10.75 -7.96 -23.65
CA PHE A 236 -10.94 -9.20 -22.90
C PHE A 236 -9.92 -9.38 -21.76
N PRO A 237 -8.61 -9.16 -21.97
CA PRO A 237 -7.63 -9.15 -20.89
C PRO A 237 -7.96 -8.18 -19.76
N LEU A 238 -8.48 -6.98 -20.09
CA LEU A 238 -8.86 -5.98 -19.10
C LEU A 238 -10.11 -6.43 -18.32
N LEU A 239 -11.12 -6.97 -19.01
CA LEU A 239 -12.31 -7.53 -18.36
C LEU A 239 -11.96 -8.70 -17.44
N ALA A 240 -11.06 -9.58 -17.88
CA ALA A 240 -10.57 -10.69 -17.08
C ALA A 240 -9.86 -10.19 -15.81
N LEU A 241 -9.01 -9.16 -15.93
CA LEU A 241 -8.35 -8.52 -14.81
C LEU A 241 -9.36 -7.94 -13.80
N PHE A 242 -10.35 -7.19 -14.28
CA PHE A 242 -11.37 -6.60 -13.40
C PHE A 242 -12.26 -7.66 -12.76
N ALA A 243 -12.65 -8.70 -13.49
CA ALA A 243 -13.36 -9.84 -12.92
C ALA A 243 -12.52 -10.52 -11.83
N GLY A 244 -11.24 -10.77 -12.09
CA GLY A 244 -10.30 -11.30 -11.10
C GLY A 244 -10.21 -10.41 -9.86
N TRP A 245 -10.05 -9.09 -10.04
CA TRP A 245 -9.97 -8.14 -8.95
C TRP A 245 -11.26 -8.11 -8.11
N PHE A 246 -12.42 -8.15 -8.76
CA PHE A 246 -13.71 -8.26 -8.09
C PHE A 246 -13.78 -9.53 -7.22
N PHE A 247 -13.47 -10.71 -7.77
CA PHE A 247 -13.48 -11.96 -7.00
C PHE A 247 -12.41 -11.98 -5.90
N GLY A 248 -11.23 -11.43 -6.15
CA GLY A 248 -10.16 -11.34 -5.17
C GLY A 248 -10.53 -10.44 -3.99
N GLY A 249 -11.28 -9.37 -4.26
CA GLY A 249 -11.83 -8.47 -3.25
C GLY A 249 -12.81 -9.19 -2.31
N LEU A 250 -13.69 -10.04 -2.86
CA LEU A 250 -14.65 -10.84 -2.10
C LEU A 250 -13.99 -11.89 -1.19
N VAL A 251 -12.88 -12.49 -1.64
CA VAL A 251 -12.20 -13.58 -0.90
C VAL A 251 -11.27 -13.03 0.19
N ARG A 252 -10.86 -11.75 0.11
CA ARG A 252 -10.00 -11.14 1.12
C ARG A 252 -10.74 -11.13 2.47
N PRO A 253 -10.17 -11.65 3.56
CA PRO A 253 -10.80 -11.58 4.89
C PRO A 253 -10.78 -10.15 5.44
N GLU A 254 -11.89 -9.71 6.04
CA GLU A 254 -11.93 -8.46 6.81
C GLU A 254 -11.00 -8.62 8.00
N TYR A 255 -9.91 -7.86 8.01
CA TYR A 255 -9.14 -7.68 9.22
C TYR A 255 -10.01 -6.84 10.17
N GLY A 256 -10.67 -7.49 11.12
CA GLY A 256 -11.28 -6.87 12.30
C GLY A 256 -10.27 -6.61 13.40
#